data_AF-A0A0Q9LEL0-F1
#
_entry.id   AF-A0A0Q9LEL0-F1
#
_cell.length_a   1.000
_cell.length_b   1.000
_cell.length_c   1.000
_cell.angle_alpha   90.00
_cell.angle_beta   90.00
_cell.angle_gamma   90.00
#
_symmetry.space_group_name_H-M   'P 1'
#
loop_
_entity.id
_entity.type
_entity.pdbx_description
1 polymer ?
#
loop_
_entity_poly.entity_id
_entity_poly.type
_entity_poly.pdbx_seq_one_letter_code
_entity_poly.pdbx_strand_id
1 'polypeptide(L)'
;MRMSKWSKIAVLGTLMGTCFTAGVYAQDVLQRVDAYLRNDFKVVVNGQEVKLANPPLIYNNSSYLPVKELGNYLGAVVNWKDSTKTIYLNSRVNPQQPAEGNETNYTEIVLQYPYPQYLDYLGGTYPVLVNMTDQTYYRLKDLDRMGVSTGGLRKAKEKYSEDIYVSEEELKKSWKETPQISYLINEPIVITGEQDPVKLKTIRAYVEGFRYYEINKVPYMTNPIIIDALPEENTYSYLLTENGHFYRTTLKLTQINGNNNKPDYVVGSSSKEDIQVTRVK
;
A
#
# COMPACT_ATOMS: atom_id res chain seq x y z
N MET A 1 -39.96 -4.58 59.36
CA MET A 1 -38.90 -3.56 59.22
C MET A 1 -39.17 -2.75 57.95
N ARG A 2 -39.58 -1.49 58.07
CA ARG A 2 -40.06 -0.68 56.93
C ARG A 2 -38.87 0.08 56.32
N MET A 3 -38.30 -0.45 55.25
CA MET A 3 -37.18 0.19 54.55
C MET A 3 -37.64 1.45 53.80
N SER A 4 -36.89 2.54 53.99
CA SER A 4 -37.09 3.84 53.33
C SER A 4 -37.03 3.72 51.81
N LYS A 5 -37.86 4.49 51.08
CA LYS A 5 -37.90 4.50 49.61
C LYS A 5 -36.56 4.91 48.97
N TRP A 6 -35.65 5.52 49.74
CA TRP A 6 -34.31 5.91 49.28
C TRP A 6 -33.29 4.76 49.28
N SER A 7 -33.48 3.71 50.08
CA SER A 7 -32.53 2.58 50.12
C SER A 7 -32.72 1.58 48.97
N LYS A 8 -33.85 1.63 48.24
CA LYS A 8 -34.05 0.82 47.03
C LYS A 8 -33.36 1.40 45.78
N ILE A 9 -33.14 2.70 45.74
CA ILE A 9 -32.46 3.38 44.62
C ILE A 9 -30.94 3.20 44.73
N ALA A 10 -30.40 3.22 45.96
CA ALA A 10 -28.97 3.01 46.19
C ALA A 10 -28.50 1.60 45.80
N VAL A 11 -29.33 0.56 46.00
CA VAL A 11 -28.97 -0.84 45.69
C VAL A 11 -29.03 -1.15 44.19
N LEU A 12 -29.81 -0.39 43.41
CA LEU A 12 -29.85 -0.52 41.94
C LEU A 12 -28.69 0.19 41.23
N GLY A 13 -28.08 1.20 41.86
CA GLY A 13 -26.91 1.90 41.32
C GLY A 13 -25.59 1.11 41.46
N THR A 14 -25.44 0.31 42.51
CA THR A 14 -24.21 -0.47 42.75
C THR A 14 -24.11 -1.75 41.92
N LEU A 15 -25.24 -2.29 41.43
CA LEU A 15 -25.27 -3.51 40.61
C LEU A 15 -24.92 -3.29 39.13
N MET A 16 -24.86 -2.04 38.64
CA MET A 16 -24.41 -1.74 37.27
C MET A 16 -22.92 -1.36 37.17
N GLY A 17 -22.23 -1.18 38.30
CA GLY A 17 -20.85 -0.68 38.34
C GLY A 17 -19.75 -1.74 38.16
N THR A 18 -20.07 -3.04 38.14
CA THR A 18 -19.06 -4.11 38.22
C THR A 18 -18.86 -4.93 36.94
N CYS A 19 -19.60 -4.68 35.85
CA CYS A 19 -19.55 -5.54 34.67
C CYS A 19 -18.62 -5.09 33.52
N PHE A 20 -17.87 -3.99 33.63
CA PHE A 20 -16.95 -3.59 32.55
C PHE A 20 -15.60 -3.07 33.08
N THR A 21 -14.81 -3.95 33.70
CA THR A 21 -13.35 -3.74 33.78
C THR A 21 -12.57 -4.99 33.37
N ALA A 22 -13.04 -5.71 32.35
CA ALA A 22 -12.13 -6.54 31.57
C ALA A 22 -11.41 -5.62 30.57
N GLY A 23 -10.41 -4.89 31.06
CA GLY A 23 -9.46 -4.23 30.18
C GLY A 23 -8.78 -5.31 29.35
N VAL A 24 -9.11 -5.38 28.07
CA VAL A 24 -8.35 -6.18 27.11
C VAL A 24 -7.04 -5.43 26.93
N TYR A 25 -6.03 -5.79 27.72
CA TYR A 25 -4.67 -5.34 27.45
C TYR A 25 -4.23 -6.01 26.16
N ALA A 26 -4.43 -5.33 25.03
CA ALA A 26 -3.62 -5.58 23.85
C ALA A 26 -2.18 -5.26 24.26
N GLN A 27 -1.42 -6.29 24.60
CA GLN A 27 -0.01 -6.14 24.90
C GLN A 27 0.64 -5.58 23.65
N ASP A 28 1.20 -4.37 23.75
CA ASP A 28 1.92 -3.74 22.66
C ASP A 28 2.91 -4.76 22.08
N VAL A 29 2.70 -5.16 20.82
CA VAL A 29 3.56 -6.12 20.12
C VAL A 29 4.99 -5.57 19.99
N LEU A 30 5.15 -4.26 20.18
CA LEU A 30 6.40 -3.53 20.11
C LEU A 30 6.79 -3.00 21.50
N GLN A 31 7.80 -3.61 22.11
CA GLN A 31 8.41 -3.08 23.32
C GLN A 31 9.53 -2.10 22.95
N ARG A 32 9.43 -0.86 23.41
CA ARG A 32 10.55 0.08 23.28
C ARG A 32 11.69 -0.37 24.19
N VAL A 33 12.88 -0.50 23.61
CA VAL A 33 14.11 -0.85 24.33
C VAL A 33 15.19 0.16 24.01
N ASP A 34 15.96 0.56 25.02
CA ASP A 34 17.16 1.37 24.82
C ASP A 34 18.36 0.44 24.63
N ALA A 35 19.08 0.61 23.53
CA ALA A 35 20.19 -0.27 23.15
C ALA A 35 21.37 0.53 22.59
N TYR A 36 22.56 -0.05 22.67
CA TYR A 36 23.81 0.59 22.24
C TYR A 36 24.41 -0.11 21.01
N LEU A 37 24.81 0.65 20.00
CA LEU A 37 25.59 0.11 18.87
C LEU A 37 27.07 0.05 19.25
N ARG A 38 27.73 -1.07 18.91
CA ARG A 38 29.13 -1.34 19.23
C ARG A 38 29.97 -1.54 17.98
N ASN A 39 30.41 -0.43 17.39
CA ASN A 39 31.31 -0.45 16.23
C ASN A 39 32.71 -1.01 16.55
N ASP A 40 33.07 -1.07 17.82
CA ASP A 40 34.33 -1.61 18.32
C ASP A 40 34.34 -3.14 18.43
N PHE A 41 33.18 -3.79 18.29
CA PHE A 41 33.07 -5.24 18.38
C PHE A 41 33.56 -5.91 17.09
N LYS A 42 34.48 -6.85 17.27
CA LYS A 42 34.95 -7.72 16.19
C LYS A 42 34.15 -9.00 16.18
N VAL A 43 33.74 -9.42 14.98
CA VAL A 43 32.99 -10.67 14.79
C VAL A 43 33.90 -11.64 14.04
N VAL A 44 34.05 -12.85 14.57
CA VAL A 44 34.90 -13.89 13.98
C VAL A 44 34.03 -15.11 13.71
N VAL A 45 33.97 -15.53 12.45
CA VAL A 45 33.22 -16.72 12.00
C VAL A 45 34.22 -17.72 11.46
N ASN A 46 34.22 -18.95 12.00
CA ASN A 46 35.16 -20.01 11.61
C ASN A 46 36.64 -19.58 11.64
N GLY A 47 37.02 -18.77 12.63
CA GLY A 47 38.38 -18.27 12.80
C GLY A 47 38.77 -17.09 11.89
N GLN A 48 37.86 -16.60 11.05
CA GLN A 48 38.08 -15.44 10.18
C GLN A 48 37.30 -14.23 10.69
N GLU A 49 37.97 -13.09 10.83
CA GLU A 49 37.30 -11.82 11.14
C GLU A 49 36.40 -11.41 9.98
N VAL A 50 35.13 -11.13 10.27
CA VAL A 50 34.12 -10.77 9.27
C VAL A 50 33.64 -9.34 9.51
N LYS A 51 33.41 -8.61 8.42
CA LYS A 51 32.87 -7.26 8.47
C LYS A 51 31.36 -7.30 8.32
N LEU A 52 30.66 -6.79 9.33
CA LEU A 52 29.23 -6.57 9.25
C LEU A 52 28.94 -5.19 8.64
N ALA A 53 27.88 -5.09 7.86
CA ALA A 53 27.36 -3.82 7.36
C ALA A 53 26.72 -3.01 8.50
N ASN A 54 26.07 -3.69 9.44
CA ASN A 54 25.50 -3.08 10.64
C ASN A 54 26.27 -3.54 11.89
N PRO A 55 26.62 -2.61 12.80
CA PRO A 55 27.33 -2.96 14.02
C PRO A 55 26.46 -3.80 14.96
N PRO A 56 27.06 -4.68 15.80
CA PRO A 56 26.37 -5.37 16.86
C PRO A 56 25.64 -4.40 17.80
N LEU A 57 24.47 -4.81 18.26
CA LEU A 57 23.65 -4.07 19.21
C LEU A 57 23.73 -4.73 20.59
N ILE A 58 23.88 -3.93 21.64
CA ILE A 58 23.86 -4.41 23.03
C ILE A 58 22.56 -3.97 23.67
N TYR A 59 21.82 -4.96 24.15
CA TYR A 59 20.61 -4.77 24.93
C TYR A 59 20.62 -5.77 26.09
N ASN A 60 20.36 -5.31 27.32
CA ASN A 60 20.39 -6.13 28.54
C ASN A 60 21.63 -7.03 28.64
N ASN A 61 22.81 -6.44 28.43
CA ASN A 61 24.11 -7.13 28.49
C ASN A 61 24.26 -8.31 27.50
N SER A 62 23.41 -8.37 26.48
CA SER A 62 23.45 -9.38 25.41
C SER A 62 23.77 -8.71 24.08
N SER A 63 24.59 -9.38 23.26
CA SER A 63 24.93 -8.93 21.91
C SER A 63 23.95 -9.51 20.90
N TYR A 64 23.36 -8.62 20.10
CA TYR A 64 22.44 -8.94 19.02
C TYR A 64 23.14 -8.63 17.69
N LEU A 65 23.19 -9.62 16.83
CA LEU A 65 23.88 -9.53 15.54
C LEU A 65 22.87 -9.69 14.39
N PRO A 66 23.09 -9.03 13.24
CA PRO A 66 22.26 -9.19 12.06
C PRO A 66 22.29 -10.63 11.55
N VAL A 67 21.20 -11.38 11.74
CA VAL A 67 21.11 -12.81 11.38
C VAL A 67 21.32 -13.06 9.88
N LYS A 68 20.89 -12.13 9.01
CA LYS A 68 21.06 -12.24 7.55
C LYS A 68 22.54 -12.26 7.15
N GLU A 69 23.32 -11.38 7.74
CA GLU A 69 24.75 -11.25 7.45
C GLU A 69 25.52 -12.45 7.99
N LEU A 70 25.23 -12.85 9.24
CA LEU A 70 25.82 -14.05 9.83
C LEU A 70 25.45 -15.32 9.05
N GLY A 71 24.20 -15.44 8.61
CA GLY A 71 23.75 -16.56 7.78
C GLY A 71 24.61 -16.72 6.53
N ASN A 72 24.89 -15.62 5.82
CA ASN A 72 25.75 -15.64 4.63
C ASN A 72 27.17 -16.15 4.95
N TYR A 73 27.79 -15.65 6.03
CA TYR A 73 29.11 -16.12 6.46
C TYR A 73 29.12 -17.59 6.88
N LEU A 74 27.99 -18.11 7.36
CA LEU A 74 27.79 -19.51 7.74
C LEU A 74 27.32 -20.41 6.58
N GLY A 75 27.26 -19.90 5.35
CA GLY A 75 26.81 -20.68 4.18
C GLY A 75 25.32 -21.00 4.18
N ALA A 76 24.52 -20.23 4.93
CA ALA A 76 23.08 -20.35 5.04
C ALA A 76 22.36 -19.21 4.31
N VAL A 77 21.15 -19.49 3.83
CA VAL A 77 20.22 -18.50 3.28
C VAL A 77 19.22 -18.13 4.36
N VAL A 78 19.05 -16.83 4.60
CA VAL A 78 18.05 -16.29 5.51
C VAL A 78 16.90 -15.69 4.71
N ASN A 79 15.72 -16.26 4.86
CA ASN A 79 14.50 -15.82 4.21
C ASN A 79 13.48 -15.36 5.25
N TRP A 80 12.89 -14.18 5.02
CA TRP A 80 11.77 -13.71 5.80
C TRP A 80 10.46 -14.10 5.13
N LYS A 81 9.63 -14.88 5.83
CA LYS A 81 8.25 -15.13 5.42
C LYS A 81 7.35 -14.20 6.21
N ASP A 82 6.93 -13.12 5.56
CA ASP A 82 6.16 -12.08 6.21
C ASP A 82 4.79 -12.56 6.70
N SER A 83 4.14 -13.44 5.93
CA SER A 83 2.80 -13.95 6.25
C SER A 83 2.75 -14.71 7.58
N THR A 84 3.80 -15.47 7.91
CA THR A 84 3.88 -16.25 9.16
C THR A 84 4.83 -15.63 10.19
N LYS A 85 5.39 -14.44 9.91
CA LYS A 85 6.43 -13.81 10.72
C LYS A 85 7.58 -14.77 11.06
N THR A 86 7.95 -15.59 10.08
CA THR A 86 8.94 -16.64 10.27
C THR A 86 10.23 -16.28 9.56
N ILE A 87 11.32 -16.30 10.31
CA ILE A 87 12.67 -16.28 9.75
C ILE A 87 13.05 -17.73 9.47
N TYR A 88 13.23 -18.06 8.19
CA TYR A 88 13.80 -19.33 7.77
C TYR A 88 15.30 -19.17 7.60
N LEU A 89 16.07 -19.97 8.32
CA LEU A 89 17.52 -20.07 8.18
C LEU A 89 17.85 -21.48 7.69
N ASN A 90 18.26 -21.60 6.42
CA ASN A 90 18.50 -22.90 5.79
C ASN A 90 19.92 -22.99 5.26
N SER A 91 20.59 -24.12 5.50
CA SER A 91 21.90 -24.39 4.91
C SER A 91 21.80 -24.60 3.40
N ARG A 92 22.81 -24.15 2.65
CA ARG A 92 22.95 -24.49 1.22
C ARG A 92 23.63 -25.85 1.07
N VAL A 93 22.83 -26.89 0.96
CA VAL A 93 23.27 -28.29 0.78
C VAL A 93 23.37 -28.71 -0.69
N ASN A 94 22.73 -27.98 -1.61
CA ASN A 94 22.74 -28.27 -3.05
C ASN A 94 22.93 -26.97 -3.88
N PRO A 95 23.84 -26.94 -4.88
CA PRO A 95 24.02 -25.80 -5.81
C PRO A 95 22.75 -25.30 -6.53
N GLN A 96 21.75 -26.15 -6.75
CA GLN A 96 20.47 -25.77 -7.36
C GLN A 96 19.49 -25.11 -6.38
N GLN A 97 19.78 -25.08 -5.07
CA GLN A 97 18.95 -24.30 -4.14
C GLN A 97 19.03 -22.82 -4.49
N PRO A 98 17.91 -22.07 -4.41
CA PRO A 98 17.88 -20.66 -4.77
C PRO A 98 18.72 -19.82 -3.80
N ALA A 99 19.44 -18.81 -4.33
CA ALA A 99 20.34 -17.92 -3.57
C ALA A 99 19.61 -17.06 -2.57
N GLU A 100 18.38 -16.71 -2.91
CA GLU A 100 17.45 -15.96 -2.10
C GLU A 100 16.09 -16.63 -2.24
N GLY A 101 15.26 -16.56 -1.20
CA GLY A 101 13.86 -16.98 -1.31
C GLY A 101 13.17 -16.16 -2.39
N ASN A 102 12.45 -16.82 -3.29
CA ASN A 102 11.60 -16.13 -4.24
C ASN A 102 10.57 -15.32 -3.43
N GLU A 103 10.50 -14.03 -3.73
CA GLU A 103 9.46 -13.08 -3.33
C GLU A 103 9.59 -12.50 -1.91
N THR A 104 9.65 -11.17 -1.85
CA THR A 104 8.86 -10.43 -0.86
C THR A 104 7.43 -10.96 -0.94
N ASN A 105 7.09 -11.97 -0.12
CA ASN A 105 5.77 -12.61 -0.11
C ASN A 105 4.72 -11.56 0.26
N TYR A 106 4.20 -10.85 -0.73
CA TYR A 106 3.04 -10.02 -0.57
C TYR A 106 1.82 -10.93 -0.46
N THR A 107 0.94 -10.65 0.48
CA THR A 107 -0.38 -11.29 0.47
C THR A 107 -1.10 -10.90 -0.81
N GLU A 108 -1.61 -11.86 -1.58
CA GLU A 108 -2.41 -11.53 -2.75
C GLU A 108 -3.76 -10.95 -2.31
N ILE A 109 -4.14 -9.83 -2.89
CA ILE A 109 -5.49 -9.25 -2.78
C ILE A 109 -6.09 -9.10 -4.17
N VAL A 110 -7.40 -8.93 -4.25
CA VAL A 110 -8.11 -8.65 -5.50
C VAL A 110 -8.76 -7.28 -5.45
N LEU A 111 -8.85 -6.58 -6.59
CA LEU A 111 -9.74 -5.42 -6.71
C LEU A 111 -11.18 -5.88 -6.46
N GLN A 112 -11.81 -5.35 -5.40
CA GLN A 112 -13.21 -5.62 -5.08
C GLN A 112 -14.00 -4.32 -5.18
N TYR A 113 -13.61 -3.30 -4.41
CA TYR A 113 -14.18 -1.96 -4.48
C TYR A 113 -13.08 -0.90 -4.51
N PRO A 114 -12.36 -0.77 -5.65
CA PRO A 114 -11.40 0.31 -5.80
C PRO A 114 -12.09 1.64 -6.06
N TYR A 115 -11.71 2.66 -5.30
CA TYR A 115 -12.16 4.03 -5.52
C TYR A 115 -11.02 5.01 -5.22
N PRO A 116 -10.88 6.06 -6.04
CA PRO A 116 -9.97 7.14 -5.70
C PRO A 116 -10.58 8.02 -4.60
N GLN A 117 -9.74 8.54 -3.72
CA GLN A 117 -10.12 9.47 -2.67
C GLN A 117 -9.01 10.50 -2.48
N TYR A 118 -9.39 11.77 -2.31
CA TYR A 118 -8.46 12.79 -1.86
C TYR A 118 -8.34 12.73 -0.33
N LEU A 119 -7.10 12.66 0.17
CA LEU A 119 -6.79 12.65 1.59
C LEU A 119 -5.93 13.87 1.96
N ASP A 120 -6.30 14.56 3.02
CA ASP A 120 -5.47 15.56 3.67
C ASP A 120 -4.53 14.85 4.65
N TYR A 121 -3.22 15.06 4.48
CA TYR A 121 -2.17 14.49 5.30
C TYR A 121 -0.95 15.42 5.36
N LEU A 122 -0.46 15.72 6.56
CA LEU A 122 0.66 16.63 6.85
C LEU A 122 0.54 17.98 6.14
N GLY A 123 -0.68 18.50 6.05
CA GLY A 123 -0.99 19.80 5.40
C GLY A 123 -1.05 19.78 3.88
N GLY A 124 -0.85 18.62 3.23
CA GLY A 124 -1.05 18.45 1.79
C GLY A 124 -2.29 17.61 1.46
N THR A 125 -2.87 17.82 0.28
CA THR A 125 -3.98 17.02 -0.23
C THR A 125 -3.49 16.10 -1.35
N TYR A 126 -3.73 14.79 -1.21
CA TYR A 126 -3.19 13.78 -2.11
C TYR A 126 -4.31 12.91 -2.70
N PRO A 127 -4.33 12.66 -4.03
CA PRO A 127 -5.17 11.62 -4.60
C PRO A 127 -4.58 10.24 -4.28
N VAL A 128 -5.41 9.37 -3.72
CA VAL A 128 -5.03 8.02 -3.30
C VAL A 128 -6.03 7.02 -3.84
N LEU A 129 -5.53 5.93 -4.44
CA LEU A 129 -6.35 4.79 -4.77
C LEU A 129 -6.52 3.89 -3.54
N VAL A 130 -7.76 3.75 -3.11
CA VAL A 130 -8.18 2.86 -2.02
C VAL A 130 -8.85 1.63 -2.64
N ASN A 131 -8.62 0.45 -2.08
CA ASN A 131 -9.37 -0.76 -2.40
C ASN A 131 -9.98 -1.32 -1.12
N MET A 132 -11.32 -1.34 -1.06
CA MET A 132 -12.04 -1.90 0.08
C MET A 132 -12.42 -3.35 -0.21
N THR A 133 -12.01 -4.26 0.67
CA THR A 133 -12.28 -5.70 0.60
C THR A 133 -12.85 -6.18 1.94
N ASP A 134 -12.16 -7.07 2.65
CA ASP A 134 -12.38 -7.36 4.08
C ASP A 134 -11.86 -6.24 4.99
N GLN A 135 -10.82 -5.55 4.53
CA GLN A 135 -10.30 -4.33 5.11
C GLN A 135 -9.94 -3.30 4.02
N THR A 136 -9.63 -2.09 4.46
CA THR A 136 -9.22 -0.99 3.58
C THR A 136 -7.74 -1.10 3.24
N TYR A 137 -7.41 -1.06 1.96
CA TYR A 137 -6.04 -1.05 1.45
C TYR A 137 -5.75 0.23 0.67
N TYR A 138 -4.56 0.79 0.87
CA TYR A 138 -4.10 1.99 0.18
C TYR A 138 -2.92 1.64 -0.71
N ARG A 139 -2.92 2.15 -1.93
CA ARG A 139 -1.89 1.85 -2.92
C ARG A 139 -0.53 2.45 -2.53
N LEU A 140 0.52 1.64 -2.56
CA LEU A 140 1.87 1.97 -2.08
C LEU A 140 2.44 3.24 -2.71
N LYS A 141 2.40 3.36 -4.04
CA LYS A 141 2.95 4.53 -4.73
C LYS A 141 2.23 5.84 -4.37
N ASP A 142 0.99 5.78 -3.90
CA ASP A 142 0.25 6.95 -3.44
C ASP A 142 0.65 7.31 -2.00
N LEU A 143 0.86 6.30 -1.15
CA LEU A 143 1.43 6.45 0.19
C LEU A 143 2.85 7.04 0.16
N ASP A 144 3.66 6.63 -0.82
CA ASP A 144 4.99 7.18 -1.03
C ASP A 144 4.92 8.68 -1.38
N ARG A 145 3.95 9.09 -2.22
CA ARG A 145 3.70 10.52 -2.52
C ARG A 145 3.24 11.32 -1.28
N MET A 146 2.47 10.69 -0.39
CA MET A 146 2.07 11.28 0.89
C MET A 146 3.24 11.38 1.90
N GLY A 147 4.38 10.75 1.63
CA GLY A 147 5.51 10.68 2.56
C GLY A 147 5.24 9.79 3.77
N VAL A 148 4.37 8.78 3.63
CA VAL A 148 4.14 7.77 4.67
C VAL A 148 5.29 6.77 4.66
N SER A 149 5.90 6.51 5.82
CA SER A 149 6.94 5.48 5.92
C SER A 149 6.30 4.10 5.81
N THR A 150 6.67 3.34 4.77
CA THR A 150 6.12 1.98 4.54
C THR A 150 7.16 0.88 4.77
N GLY A 151 8.34 1.25 5.26
CA GLY A 151 9.40 0.33 5.65
C GLY A 151 8.95 -0.58 6.80
N GLY A 152 9.10 -1.90 6.63
CA GLY A 152 8.70 -2.89 7.63
C GLY A 152 7.20 -3.18 7.73
N LEU A 153 6.34 -2.42 7.04
CA LEU A 153 4.91 -2.71 6.96
C LEU A 153 4.63 -3.90 6.05
N ARG A 154 3.63 -4.72 6.44
CA ARG A 154 3.13 -5.78 5.56
C ARG A 154 2.53 -5.14 4.32
N LYS A 155 2.78 -5.76 3.16
CA LYS A 155 2.26 -5.29 1.88
C LYS A 155 1.51 -6.41 1.19
N ALA A 156 0.55 -6.01 0.39
CA ALA A 156 -0.28 -6.87 -0.43
C ALA A 156 -0.02 -6.56 -1.91
N LYS A 157 -0.03 -7.58 -2.77
CA LYS A 157 0.04 -7.41 -4.21
C LYS A 157 -1.35 -7.64 -4.76
N GLU A 158 -1.87 -6.68 -5.50
CA GLU A 158 -3.16 -6.87 -6.15
C GLU A 158 -2.99 -7.75 -7.40
N LYS A 159 -3.87 -8.74 -7.53
CA LYS A 159 -3.78 -9.81 -8.53
C LYS A 159 -3.78 -9.34 -9.98
N TYR A 160 -4.61 -8.36 -10.34
CA TYR A 160 -4.87 -8.00 -11.73
C TYR A 160 -4.02 -6.82 -12.21
N SER A 161 -4.02 -5.74 -11.44
CA SER A 161 -3.25 -4.53 -11.65
C SER A 161 -1.76 -4.70 -11.32
N GLU A 162 -1.41 -5.71 -10.52
CA GLU A 162 -0.07 -5.92 -9.96
C GLU A 162 0.45 -4.78 -9.07
N ASP A 163 -0.38 -3.77 -8.79
CA ASP A 163 -0.03 -2.68 -7.88
C ASP A 163 0.15 -3.22 -6.45
N ILE A 164 1.06 -2.61 -5.70
CA ILE A 164 1.31 -2.95 -4.30
C ILE A 164 0.46 -2.07 -3.40
N TYR A 165 -0.06 -2.66 -2.32
CA TYR A 165 -0.95 -2.03 -1.36
C TYR A 165 -0.48 -2.28 0.07
N VAL A 166 -0.95 -1.45 1.00
CA VAL A 166 -0.76 -1.59 2.45
C VAL A 166 -2.11 -1.45 3.12
N SER A 167 -2.44 -2.32 4.09
CA SER A 167 -3.71 -2.21 4.80
C SER A 167 -3.71 -1.01 5.76
N GLU A 168 -4.89 -0.47 6.02
CA GLU A 168 -5.09 0.60 7.00
C GLU A 168 -4.55 0.23 8.38
N GLU A 169 -4.72 -1.03 8.80
CA GLU A 169 -4.22 -1.54 10.08
C GLU A 169 -2.68 -1.46 10.20
N GLU A 170 -1.97 -1.72 9.10
CA GLU A 170 -0.52 -1.57 9.06
C GLU A 170 -0.13 -0.09 9.03
N LEU A 171 -0.86 0.73 8.28
CA LEU A 171 -0.57 2.17 8.14
C LEU A 171 -0.77 2.94 9.45
N LYS A 172 -1.76 2.57 10.26
CA LYS A 172 -1.98 3.13 11.61
C LYS A 172 -0.73 3.06 12.50
N LYS A 173 0.19 2.12 12.23
CA LYS A 173 1.46 1.98 12.97
C LYS A 173 2.53 2.98 12.53
N SER A 174 2.39 3.56 11.34
CA SER A 174 3.41 4.45 10.76
C SER A 174 2.91 5.85 10.41
N TRP A 175 1.60 6.09 10.46
CA TRP A 175 1.04 7.42 10.28
C TRP A 175 1.51 8.39 11.36
N LYS A 176 1.97 9.56 10.94
CA LYS A 176 2.34 10.66 11.84
C LYS A 176 1.11 11.44 12.30
N GLU A 177 0.05 11.44 11.50
CA GLU A 177 -1.29 11.94 11.80
C GLU A 177 -2.32 11.06 11.10
N THR A 178 -3.57 11.06 11.52
CA THR A 178 -4.62 10.30 10.82
C THR A 178 -5.04 11.03 9.55
N PRO A 179 -4.85 10.47 8.34
CA PRO A 179 -5.32 11.10 7.11
C PRO A 179 -6.82 11.37 7.16
N GLN A 180 -7.24 12.56 6.75
CA GLN A 180 -8.66 12.94 6.70
C GLN A 180 -9.16 12.96 5.26
N ILE A 181 -10.44 12.65 5.06
CA ILE A 181 -11.07 12.80 3.75
C ILE A 181 -11.11 14.29 3.39
N SER A 182 -10.53 14.64 2.25
CA SER A 182 -10.59 15.99 1.72
C SER A 182 -11.87 16.18 0.90
N TYR A 183 -12.62 17.24 1.20
CA TYR A 183 -13.81 17.66 0.44
C TYR A 183 -13.54 18.89 -0.42
N LEU A 184 -12.30 19.38 -0.43
CA LEU A 184 -11.90 20.58 -1.17
C LEU A 184 -11.85 20.34 -2.69
N ILE A 185 -11.54 19.12 -3.09
CA ILE A 185 -11.38 18.73 -4.50
C ILE A 185 -12.53 17.79 -4.88
N ASN A 186 -13.41 18.28 -5.75
CA ASN A 186 -14.49 17.49 -6.33
C ASN A 186 -14.23 17.24 -7.82
N GLU A 187 -13.25 16.40 -8.10
CA GLU A 187 -12.93 15.98 -9.46
C GLU A 187 -13.38 14.53 -9.70
N PRO A 188 -14.34 14.28 -10.61
CA PRO A 188 -14.90 12.94 -10.82
C PRO A 188 -13.91 11.97 -11.47
N ILE A 189 -12.87 12.48 -12.14
CA ILE A 189 -11.81 11.69 -12.76
C ILE A 189 -10.51 12.05 -12.06
N VAL A 190 -9.90 11.12 -11.35
CA VAL A 190 -8.64 11.38 -10.64
C VAL A 190 -7.46 11.07 -11.56
N ILE A 191 -6.61 12.08 -11.77
CA ILE A 191 -5.39 11.98 -12.59
C ILE A 191 -4.20 12.28 -11.68
N THR A 192 -3.22 11.39 -11.65
CA THR A 192 -1.99 11.53 -10.84
C THR A 192 -0.77 11.73 -11.74
N GLY A 193 0.19 12.53 -11.27
CA GLY A 193 1.46 12.74 -11.97
C GLY A 193 1.41 13.68 -13.19
N GLU A 194 0.29 14.35 -13.44
CA GLU A 194 0.14 15.36 -14.50
C GLU A 194 -0.32 16.69 -13.93
N GLN A 195 0.24 17.78 -14.42
CA GLN A 195 -0.02 19.15 -13.95
C GLN A 195 -0.35 20.11 -15.10
N ASP A 196 -0.07 19.74 -16.35
CA ASP A 196 -0.41 20.54 -17.52
C ASP A 196 -1.94 20.60 -17.68
N PRO A 197 -2.56 21.79 -17.54
CA PRO A 197 -4.02 21.93 -17.57
C PRO A 197 -4.62 21.57 -18.92
N VAL A 198 -3.85 21.71 -20.02
CA VAL A 198 -4.31 21.34 -21.37
C VAL A 198 -4.36 19.82 -21.49
N LYS A 199 -3.31 19.12 -21.04
CA LYS A 199 -3.29 17.65 -21.03
C LYS A 199 -4.37 17.07 -20.13
N LEU A 200 -4.53 17.61 -18.91
CA LEU A 200 -5.58 17.22 -17.99
C LEU A 200 -6.97 17.36 -18.62
N LYS A 201 -7.23 18.49 -19.30
CA LYS A 201 -8.48 18.73 -20.03
C LYS A 201 -8.67 17.69 -21.14
N THR A 202 -7.66 17.41 -21.94
CA THR A 202 -7.72 16.43 -23.04
C THR A 202 -8.04 15.03 -22.52
N ILE A 203 -7.36 14.58 -21.46
CA ILE A 203 -7.58 13.26 -20.85
C ILE A 203 -9.00 13.15 -20.32
N ARG A 204 -9.49 14.17 -19.59
CA ARG A 204 -10.87 14.19 -19.06
C ARG A 204 -11.90 14.15 -20.17
N ALA A 205 -11.72 14.94 -21.23
CA ALA A 205 -12.62 14.96 -22.38
C ALA A 205 -12.68 13.60 -23.08
N TYR A 206 -11.53 12.93 -23.25
CA TYR A 206 -11.48 11.57 -23.77
C TYR A 206 -12.28 10.61 -22.87
N VAL A 207 -11.97 10.57 -21.57
CA VAL A 207 -12.64 9.63 -20.64
C VAL A 207 -14.15 9.85 -20.59
N GLU A 208 -14.61 11.10 -20.48
CA GLU A 208 -16.04 11.43 -20.51
C GLU A 208 -16.71 10.97 -21.81
N GLY A 209 -16.04 11.12 -22.96
CA GLY A 209 -16.54 10.67 -24.26
C GLY A 209 -16.74 9.16 -24.39
N PHE A 210 -16.09 8.36 -23.54
CA PHE A 210 -16.19 6.89 -23.55
C PHE A 210 -16.94 6.32 -22.33
N ARG A 211 -17.58 7.16 -21.50
CA ARG A 211 -18.36 6.67 -20.33
C ARG A 211 -19.58 5.85 -20.73
N TYR A 212 -20.20 6.21 -21.84
CA TYR A 212 -21.34 5.51 -22.41
C TYR A 212 -21.23 5.48 -23.92
N TYR A 213 -21.22 4.29 -24.50
CA TYR A 213 -21.21 4.11 -25.95
C TYR A 213 -21.93 2.81 -26.32
N GLU A 214 -22.35 2.70 -27.57
CA GLU A 214 -23.01 1.51 -28.09
C GLU A 214 -22.22 0.91 -29.25
N ILE A 215 -22.05 -0.41 -29.25
CA ILE A 215 -21.51 -1.16 -30.39
C ILE A 215 -22.56 -2.18 -30.80
N ASN A 216 -23.03 -2.12 -32.05
CA ASN A 216 -24.04 -3.05 -32.57
C ASN A 216 -25.31 -3.13 -31.69
N LYS A 217 -25.78 -1.98 -31.17
CA LYS A 217 -26.92 -1.87 -30.23
C LYS A 217 -26.71 -2.53 -28.86
N VAL A 218 -25.47 -2.88 -28.53
CA VAL A 218 -25.08 -3.33 -27.20
C VAL A 218 -24.51 -2.12 -26.46
N PRO A 219 -25.11 -1.69 -25.34
CA PRO A 219 -24.59 -0.59 -24.55
C PRO A 219 -23.36 -1.04 -23.74
N TYR A 220 -22.38 -0.17 -23.68
CA TYR A 220 -21.20 -0.29 -22.85
C TYR A 220 -21.12 0.90 -21.91
N MET A 221 -20.93 0.62 -20.63
CA MET A 221 -20.75 1.63 -19.61
C MET A 221 -19.37 1.47 -18.98
N THR A 222 -18.57 2.52 -19.05
CA THR A 222 -17.26 2.57 -18.40
C THR A 222 -17.31 3.44 -17.16
N ASN A 223 -16.69 2.96 -16.08
CA ASN A 223 -16.48 3.73 -14.86
C ASN A 223 -14.98 3.95 -14.66
N PRO A 224 -14.49 5.21 -14.77
CA PRO A 224 -13.10 5.50 -14.50
C PRO A 224 -12.77 5.27 -13.02
N ILE A 225 -11.62 4.66 -12.74
CA ILE A 225 -11.11 4.49 -11.38
C ILE A 225 -9.99 5.50 -11.12
N ILE A 226 -8.90 5.41 -11.88
CA ILE A 226 -7.77 6.34 -11.75
C ILE A 226 -6.93 6.37 -13.02
N ILE A 227 -6.27 7.49 -13.26
CA ILE A 227 -5.32 7.66 -14.37
C ILE A 227 -3.99 8.08 -13.77
N ASP A 228 -2.92 7.35 -14.08
CA ASP A 228 -1.57 7.66 -13.62
C ASP A 228 -0.70 8.03 -14.82
N ALA A 229 0.02 9.16 -14.73
CA ALA A 229 1.09 9.48 -15.67
C ALA A 229 2.20 8.43 -15.57
N LEU A 230 2.69 7.98 -16.72
CA LEU A 230 3.80 7.03 -16.83
C LEU A 230 5.12 7.78 -17.04
N PRO A 231 6.28 7.13 -16.80
CA PRO A 231 7.59 7.73 -17.08
C PRO A 231 7.80 8.07 -18.56
N GLU A 232 7.14 7.34 -19.46
CA GLU A 232 7.13 7.68 -20.88
C GLU A 232 6.31 8.96 -21.09
N GLU A 233 6.90 9.93 -21.79
CA GLU A 233 6.30 11.24 -22.00
C GLU A 233 4.90 11.11 -22.63
N ASN A 234 3.96 11.93 -22.14
CA ASN A 234 2.60 12.02 -22.67
C ASN A 234 1.84 10.68 -22.63
N THR A 235 2.27 9.74 -21.78
CA THR A 235 1.69 8.40 -21.70
C THR A 235 1.09 8.17 -20.32
N TYR A 236 -0.09 7.54 -20.28
CA TYR A 236 -0.88 7.39 -19.07
C TYR A 236 -1.47 5.98 -18.97
N SER A 237 -1.51 5.43 -17.76
CA SER A 237 -2.24 4.20 -17.45
C SER A 237 -3.59 4.57 -16.86
N TYR A 238 -4.66 4.18 -17.54
CA TYR A 238 -6.05 4.41 -17.16
C TYR A 238 -6.68 3.10 -16.68
N LEU A 239 -6.92 2.99 -15.37
CA LEU A 239 -7.65 1.88 -14.76
C LEU A 239 -9.15 2.20 -14.75
N LEU A 240 -9.97 1.27 -15.23
CA LEU A 240 -11.41 1.43 -15.34
C LEU A 240 -12.13 0.10 -15.14
N THR A 241 -13.45 0.18 -14.90
CA THR A 241 -14.35 -0.94 -15.19
C THR A 241 -15.15 -0.67 -16.44
N GLU A 242 -15.48 -1.73 -17.17
CA GLU A 242 -16.44 -1.73 -18.26
C GLU A 242 -17.43 -2.86 -17.97
N ASN A 243 -18.70 -2.51 -17.77
CA ASN A 243 -19.75 -3.47 -17.37
C ASN A 243 -19.37 -4.32 -16.14
N GLY A 244 -18.64 -3.73 -15.18
CA GLY A 244 -18.21 -4.39 -13.94
C GLY A 244 -16.91 -5.21 -14.05
N HIS A 245 -16.31 -5.28 -15.23
CA HIS A 245 -15.06 -6.00 -15.48
C HIS A 245 -13.88 -5.02 -15.56
N PHE A 246 -12.73 -5.37 -14.99
CA PHE A 246 -11.58 -4.47 -14.88
C PHE A 246 -10.72 -4.48 -16.15
N TYR A 247 -10.37 -3.28 -16.62
CA TYR A 247 -9.48 -3.07 -17.75
C TYR A 247 -8.42 -2.04 -17.40
N ARG A 248 -7.28 -2.14 -18.09
CA ARG A 248 -6.25 -1.10 -18.14
C ARG A 248 -6.14 -0.59 -19.56
N THR A 249 -6.30 0.72 -19.74
CA THR A 249 -6.05 1.37 -21.03
C THR A 249 -4.76 2.17 -20.96
N THR A 250 -3.85 1.96 -21.90
CA THR A 250 -2.71 2.87 -22.08
C THR A 250 -3.14 3.98 -23.03
N LEU A 251 -3.06 5.24 -22.58
CA LEU A 251 -3.36 6.42 -23.37
C LEU A 251 -2.05 7.12 -23.73
N LYS A 252 -1.90 7.53 -24.99
CA LYS A 252 -0.76 8.36 -25.43
C LYS A 252 -1.27 9.64 -26.07
N LEU A 253 -0.91 10.78 -25.48
CA LEU A 253 -1.22 12.09 -26.05
C LEU A 253 -0.25 12.43 -27.17
N THR A 254 -0.78 13.09 -28.19
CA THR A 254 -0.01 13.68 -29.29
C THR A 254 -0.20 15.17 -29.25
N GLN A 255 0.90 15.92 -29.22
CA GLN A 255 0.87 17.37 -29.30
C GLN A 255 0.43 17.81 -30.71
N ILE A 256 -0.49 18.76 -30.75
CA ILE A 256 -1.00 19.40 -31.97
C ILE A 256 -0.91 20.92 -31.83
N ASN A 257 -1.07 21.62 -32.96
CA ASN A 257 -1.13 23.08 -32.97
C ASN A 257 -2.50 23.55 -32.49
N GLY A 258 -2.55 24.17 -31.32
CA GLY A 258 -3.74 24.82 -30.80
C GLY A 258 -3.91 26.25 -31.31
N ASN A 259 -4.95 26.92 -30.82
CA ASN A 259 -5.22 28.31 -31.16
C ASN A 259 -4.08 29.24 -30.72
N ASN A 260 -3.79 30.26 -31.53
CA ASN A 260 -2.77 31.28 -31.26
C ASN A 260 -1.37 30.68 -31.00
N ASN A 261 -0.98 29.62 -31.72
CA ASN A 261 0.30 28.92 -31.59
C ASN A 261 0.59 28.34 -30.18
N LYS A 262 -0.44 28.16 -29.34
CA LYS A 262 -0.28 27.42 -28.08
C LYS A 262 -0.35 25.92 -28.34
N PRO A 263 0.46 25.09 -27.64
CA PRO A 263 0.35 23.64 -27.78
C PRO A 263 -1.02 23.17 -27.30
N ASP A 264 -1.62 22.26 -28.04
CA ASP A 264 -2.83 21.52 -27.66
C ASP A 264 -2.55 20.02 -27.79
N TYR A 265 -3.44 19.16 -27.27
CA TYR A 265 -3.21 17.72 -27.22
C TYR A 265 -4.47 16.94 -27.59
N VAL A 266 -4.27 15.82 -28.26
CA VAL A 266 -5.29 14.80 -28.52
C VAL A 266 -4.80 13.43 -28.02
N VAL A 267 -5.71 12.51 -27.73
CA VAL A 267 -5.34 11.11 -27.52
C VAL A 267 -5.02 10.51 -28.89
N GLY A 268 -3.73 10.39 -29.20
CA GLY A 268 -3.25 9.89 -30.49
C GLY A 268 -3.31 8.37 -30.60
N SER A 269 -3.21 7.66 -29.48
CA SER A 269 -3.46 6.22 -29.43
C SER A 269 -4.00 5.81 -28.07
N SER A 270 -4.87 4.80 -28.08
CA SER A 270 -5.32 4.09 -26.90
C SER A 270 -5.27 2.58 -27.11
N SER A 271 -4.84 1.84 -26.08
CA SER A 271 -4.79 0.38 -26.11
C SER A 271 -5.42 -0.17 -24.83
N LYS A 272 -6.56 -0.86 -24.96
CA LYS A 272 -7.31 -1.45 -23.85
C LYS A 272 -6.89 -2.91 -23.64
N GLU A 273 -6.49 -3.23 -22.42
CA GLU A 273 -6.15 -4.57 -21.97
C GLU A 273 -7.16 -5.05 -20.92
N ASP A 274 -7.65 -6.28 -21.09
CA ASP A 274 -8.35 -7.02 -20.04
C ASP A 274 -7.35 -7.54 -19.01
N ILE A 275 -7.39 -7.00 -17.79
CA ILE A 275 -6.44 -7.35 -16.74
C ILE A 275 -6.92 -8.51 -15.85
N GLN A 276 -8.15 -9.01 -16.04
CA GLN A 276 -8.67 -10.15 -15.29
C GLN A 276 -8.42 -11.49 -16.01
N VAL A 277 -8.12 -11.46 -17.31
CA VAL A 277 -7.75 -12.65 -18.07
C VAL A 277 -6.33 -13.08 -17.74
N THR A 278 -6.18 -14.34 -17.32
CA THR A 278 -4.86 -14.92 -17.06
C THR A 278 -4.07 -15.01 -18.37
N ARG A 279 -2.99 -14.24 -18.50
CA ARG A 279 -2.07 -14.35 -19.64
C ARG A 279 -1.45 -15.76 -19.61
N VAL A 280 -1.69 -16.56 -20.65
CA VAL A 280 -0.94 -17.81 -20.86
C VAL A 280 0.51 -17.39 -21.14
N LYS A 281 1.41 -17.66 -20.20
CA LYS A 281 2.85 -17.43 -20.36
C LYS A 281 3.47 -18.53 -21.23
#